data_AF-D9SDA9-F1
#
_entry.id   AF-D9SDA9-F1
#
_cell.length_a   1.000
_cell.length_b   1.000
_cell.length_c   1.000
_cell.angle_alpha   90.00
_cell.angle_beta   90.00
_cell.angle_gamma   90.00
#
_symmetry.space_group_name_H-M   'P 1'
#
loop_
_entity.id
_entity.type
_entity.pdbx_description
1 polymer ?
#
loop_
_entity_poly.entity_id
_entity_poly.type
_entity_poly.pdbx_seq_one_letter_code
_entity_poly.pdbx_strand_id
1 'polypeptide(L)'
;MTTSQITQQINTDLVSMAKGEARSWAQIGLLLDQVDHSGYWQKSSGSFTEWLKALSPSLNLKEASLWRYLTAARYYQELRKTLIASGVSIPSLDELSDKVSPENIEILSKLARVMPDDVFRKIAQQVVASTVTRAELRETWLAYRPVLEGRTARGKGVAVPKINPADSFQSESMLEAQVFTALSANGSEWTGIERPDRYELFMHVSPEPPLNARQRFTFDAVAAVRAHKSAPLTFHGIEIKGSYLISRSTYELLERQTPFCDFLWVATHGRTSELSMECIPEHVGLMIADGNSIQVIRPAQRSQQSGHYTGELAKGLLVKVFAR
;
A
#
# COMPACT_ATOMS: atom_id res chain seq x y z
N MET A 1 7.26 34.65 18.38
CA MET A 1 6.02 35.42 18.56
C MET A 1 5.65 35.40 20.04
N THR A 2 5.08 36.49 20.56
CA THR A 2 4.53 36.53 21.92
C THR A 2 3.16 35.84 21.97
N THR A 3 2.71 35.39 23.15
CA THR A 3 1.38 34.75 23.34
C THR A 3 0.23 35.62 22.84
N SER A 4 0.36 36.94 22.98
CA SER A 4 -0.61 37.92 22.47
C SER A 4 -0.66 37.95 20.93
N GLN A 5 0.49 37.89 20.26
CA GLN A 5 0.56 37.84 18.80
C GLN A 5 -0.05 36.55 18.23
N ILE A 6 0.21 35.40 18.87
CA ILE A 6 -0.36 34.10 18.48
C ILE A 6 -1.90 34.12 18.59
N THR A 7 -2.42 34.62 19.71
CA THR A 7 -3.86 34.72 19.96
C THR A 7 -4.55 35.63 18.93
N GLN A 8 -3.90 36.74 18.58
CA GLN A 8 -4.43 37.68 17.58
C GLN A 8 -4.46 37.05 16.19
N GLN A 9 -3.40 36.36 15.79
CA GLN A 9 -3.33 35.67 14.50
C GLN A 9 -4.43 34.59 14.38
N ILE A 10 -4.57 33.74 15.40
CA ILE A 10 -5.63 32.72 15.46
C ILE A 10 -7.01 33.35 15.27
N ASN A 11 -7.30 34.43 15.99
CA ASN A 11 -8.60 35.11 15.90
C ASN A 11 -8.84 35.68 14.49
N THR A 12 -7.81 36.30 13.90
CA THR A 12 -7.89 36.81 12.53
C THR A 12 -8.20 35.69 11.54
N ASP A 13 -7.49 34.56 11.59
CA ASP A 13 -7.70 33.44 10.67
C ASP A 13 -9.09 32.80 10.84
N LEU A 14 -9.55 32.61 12.08
CA LEU A 14 -10.88 32.07 12.35
C LEU A 14 -12.00 32.99 11.83
N VAL A 15 -11.86 34.31 12.03
CA VAL A 15 -12.84 35.29 11.52
C VAL A 15 -12.84 35.33 10.00
N SER A 16 -11.67 35.24 9.36
CA SER A 16 -11.55 35.21 7.90
C SER A 16 -12.24 33.98 7.30
N MET A 17 -12.04 32.81 7.91
CA MET A 17 -12.69 31.58 7.51
C MET A 17 -14.22 31.63 7.72
N ALA A 18 -14.69 32.17 8.84
CA ALA A 18 -16.12 32.34 9.12
C ALA A 18 -16.81 33.31 8.15
N LYS A 19 -16.05 34.23 7.54
CA LYS A 19 -16.52 35.13 6.46
C LYS A 19 -16.53 34.47 5.07
N GLY A 20 -16.14 33.19 4.98
CA GLY A 20 -16.15 32.42 3.73
C GLY A 20 -14.87 32.50 2.91
N GLU A 21 -13.76 33.01 3.47
CA GLU A 21 -12.47 32.92 2.79
C GLU A 21 -12.03 31.46 2.65
N ALA A 22 -11.76 31.04 1.41
CA ALA A 22 -11.32 29.69 1.12
C ALA A 22 -9.96 29.42 1.76
N ARG A 23 -9.85 28.31 2.47
CA ARG A 23 -8.58 27.80 3.02
C ARG A 23 -8.38 26.37 2.60
N SER A 24 -7.14 26.01 2.28
CA SER A 24 -6.78 24.62 2.00
C SER A 24 -6.85 23.79 3.28
N TRP A 25 -6.99 22.46 3.13
CA TRP A 25 -6.99 21.57 4.30
C TRP A 25 -5.69 21.70 5.12
N ALA A 26 -4.58 22.00 4.46
CA ALA A 26 -3.27 22.22 5.07
C ALA A 26 -3.29 23.45 5.99
N GLN A 27 -3.82 24.57 5.51
CA GLN A 27 -3.97 25.80 6.31
C GLN A 27 -4.88 25.57 7.51
N ILE A 28 -6.01 24.88 7.32
CA ILE A 28 -6.92 24.56 8.42
C ILE A 28 -6.23 23.65 9.44
N GLY A 29 -5.52 22.61 9.00
CA GLY A 29 -4.80 21.70 9.88
C GLY A 29 -3.72 22.39 10.71
N LEU A 30 -2.96 23.31 10.11
CA LEU A 30 -1.96 24.14 10.80
C LEU A 30 -2.60 25.05 11.87
N LEU A 31 -3.72 25.71 11.52
CA LEU A 31 -4.46 26.56 12.46
C LEU A 31 -4.99 25.76 13.65
N LEU A 32 -5.60 24.60 13.39
CA LEU A 32 -6.11 23.71 14.45
C LEU A 32 -4.98 23.25 15.38
N ASP A 33 -3.81 22.93 14.82
CA ASP A 33 -2.65 22.52 15.61
C ASP A 33 -2.13 23.66 16.49
N GLN A 34 -2.10 24.89 15.96
CA GLN A 34 -1.71 26.08 16.72
C GLN A 34 -2.69 26.38 17.85
N VAL A 35 -4.00 26.26 17.60
CA VAL A 35 -5.05 26.45 18.62
C VAL A 35 -4.91 25.47 19.77
N ASP A 36 -4.66 24.19 19.45
CA ASP A 36 -4.52 23.14 20.47
C ASP A 36 -3.26 23.38 21.32
N HIS A 37 -2.10 23.62 20.68
CA HIS A 37 -0.84 23.88 21.37
C HIS A 37 -0.84 25.16 22.21
N SER A 38 -1.54 26.22 21.76
CA SER A 38 -1.59 27.48 22.50
C SER A 38 -2.65 27.47 23.61
N GLY A 39 -3.48 26.44 23.71
CA GLY A 39 -4.63 26.38 24.62
C GLY A 39 -5.69 27.45 24.34
N TYR A 40 -5.77 27.97 23.11
CA TYR A 40 -6.69 29.09 22.77
C TYR A 40 -8.16 28.75 23.09
N TRP A 41 -8.52 27.48 22.90
CA TRP A 41 -9.85 26.94 23.14
C TRP A 41 -10.28 26.92 24.62
N GLN A 42 -9.34 26.98 25.58
CA GLN A 42 -9.63 26.83 27.01
C GLN A 42 -10.52 27.95 27.58
N LYS A 43 -10.59 29.10 26.90
CA LYS A 43 -11.43 30.23 27.31
C LYS A 43 -12.91 30.01 27.01
N SER A 44 -13.25 29.12 26.07
CA SER A 44 -14.61 28.99 25.54
C SER A 44 -15.15 27.56 25.54
N SER A 45 -14.36 26.56 25.94
CA SER A 45 -14.80 25.15 25.97
C SER A 45 -14.02 24.35 27.01
N GLY A 46 -14.64 23.29 27.55
CA GLY A 46 -14.03 22.41 28.54
C GLY A 46 -13.06 21.38 27.96
N SER A 47 -13.06 21.20 26.63
CA SER A 47 -12.09 20.38 25.91
C SER A 47 -11.87 20.88 24.49
N PHE A 48 -10.73 20.50 23.89
CA PHE A 48 -10.46 20.79 22.48
C PHE A 48 -11.51 20.15 21.55
N THR A 49 -11.98 18.93 21.85
CA THR A 49 -13.05 18.27 21.07
C THR A 49 -14.34 19.07 21.09
N GLU A 50 -14.75 19.56 22.26
CA GLU A 50 -15.94 20.40 22.40
C GLU A 50 -15.82 21.70 21.61
N TRP A 51 -14.64 22.34 21.65
CA TRP A 51 -14.35 23.53 20.86
C TRP A 51 -14.42 23.26 19.35
N LEU A 52 -13.85 22.14 18.90
CA LEU A 52 -13.82 21.75 17.49
C LEU A 52 -15.23 21.41 16.96
N LYS A 53 -16.07 20.82 17.82
CA LYS A 53 -17.50 20.60 17.54
C LYS A 53 -18.26 21.91 17.41
N ALA A 54 -17.98 22.90 18.26
CA ALA A 54 -18.58 24.24 18.17
C ALA A 54 -18.10 25.04 16.95
N LEU A 55 -16.85 24.83 16.52
CA LEU A 55 -16.27 25.47 15.32
C LEU A 55 -16.86 24.91 14.02
N SER A 56 -17.13 23.60 13.97
CA SER A 56 -17.54 22.86 12.76
C SER A 56 -18.64 23.56 11.91
N PRO A 57 -19.76 24.05 12.48
CA PRO A 57 -20.81 24.75 11.72
C PRO A 57 -20.31 26.03 11.03
N SER A 58 -19.44 26.80 11.70
CA SER A 58 -18.93 28.08 11.16
C SER A 58 -18.04 27.89 9.93
N LEU A 59 -17.46 26.70 9.77
CA LEU A 59 -16.60 26.35 8.64
C LEU A 59 -17.33 25.52 7.57
N ASN A 60 -18.61 25.20 7.78
CA ASN A 60 -19.36 24.25 6.95
C ASN A 60 -18.62 22.91 6.76
N LEU A 61 -17.94 22.44 7.82
CA LEU A 61 -17.19 21.18 7.85
C LEU A 61 -17.72 20.27 8.95
N LYS A 62 -17.59 18.96 8.75
CA LYS A 62 -17.89 17.97 9.79
C LYS A 62 -16.73 17.92 10.79
N GLU A 63 -17.03 17.64 12.06
CA GLU A 63 -16.02 17.46 13.11
C GLU A 63 -14.95 16.43 12.72
N ALA A 64 -15.37 15.30 12.12
CA ALA A 64 -14.46 14.27 11.63
C ALA A 64 -13.49 14.77 10.53
N SER A 65 -13.90 15.74 9.70
CA SER A 65 -13.02 16.34 8.68
C SER A 65 -11.95 17.20 9.34
N LEU A 66 -12.32 18.02 10.34
CA LEU A 66 -11.38 18.84 11.09
C LEU A 66 -10.36 17.98 11.84
N TRP A 67 -10.81 16.90 12.49
CA TRP A 67 -9.91 15.92 13.10
C TRP A 67 -8.96 15.26 12.09
N ARG A 68 -9.45 14.90 10.91
CA ARG A 68 -8.62 14.36 9.83
C ARG A 68 -7.56 15.38 9.38
N TYR A 69 -7.94 16.65 9.20
CA TYR A 69 -7.00 17.70 8.77
C TYR A 69 -5.92 17.94 9.84
N LEU A 70 -6.30 18.03 11.10
CA LEU A 70 -5.36 18.16 12.22
C LEU A 70 -4.39 16.98 12.29
N THR A 71 -4.90 15.75 12.21
CA THR A 71 -4.08 14.53 12.31
C THR A 71 -3.12 14.41 11.14
N ALA A 72 -3.58 14.70 9.92
CA ALA A 72 -2.74 14.73 8.73
C ALA A 72 -1.66 15.81 8.83
N ALA A 73 -2.01 17.02 9.29
CA ALA A 73 -1.06 18.11 9.44
C ALA A 73 0.08 17.77 10.42
N ARG A 74 -0.28 17.26 11.61
CA ARG A 74 0.68 16.81 12.62
C ARG A 74 1.60 15.73 12.09
N TYR A 75 1.02 14.71 11.46
CA TYR A 75 1.82 13.61 10.92
C TYR A 75 2.78 14.09 9.82
N TYR A 76 2.32 14.94 8.92
CA TYR A 76 3.15 15.49 7.86
C TYR A 76 4.32 16.32 8.40
N GLN A 77 4.10 17.13 9.44
CA GLN A 77 5.17 17.90 10.07
C GLN A 77 6.27 16.99 10.67
N GLU A 78 5.89 15.90 11.34
CA GLU A 78 6.85 14.93 11.88
C GLU A 78 7.57 14.14 10.77
N LEU A 79 6.84 13.74 9.73
CA LEU A 79 7.41 13.11 8.54
C LEU A 79 8.44 14.04 7.89
N ARG A 80 8.12 15.33 7.73
CA ARG A 80 9.00 16.34 7.15
C ARG A 80 10.29 16.48 7.94
N LYS A 81 10.22 16.56 9.28
CA LYS A 81 11.42 16.59 10.14
C LYS A 81 12.32 15.39 9.89
N THR A 82 11.73 14.19 9.81
CA THR A 82 12.45 12.93 9.61
C THR A 82 13.12 12.86 8.22
N LEU A 83 12.41 13.28 7.17
CA LEU A 83 12.92 13.30 5.80
C LEU A 83 14.05 14.33 5.63
N ILE A 84 13.90 15.54 6.18
CA ILE A 84 14.95 16.57 6.16
C ILE A 84 16.20 16.10 6.91
N ALA A 85 16.03 15.48 8.08
CA ALA A 85 17.15 14.92 8.85
C ALA A 85 17.92 13.83 8.09
N SER A 86 17.30 13.23 7.09
CA SER A 86 17.91 12.23 6.21
C SER A 86 18.39 12.81 4.87
N GLY A 87 18.47 14.14 4.73
CA GLY A 87 18.95 14.81 3.52
C GLY A 87 17.93 14.92 2.38
N VAL A 88 16.65 14.62 2.61
CA VAL A 88 15.60 14.78 1.60
C VAL A 88 14.99 16.18 1.71
N SER A 89 15.02 16.95 0.61
CA SER A 89 14.30 18.22 0.52
C SER A 89 12.80 17.97 0.30
N ILE A 90 11.96 18.62 1.10
CA ILE A 90 10.50 18.45 1.09
C ILE A 90 9.82 19.80 1.45
N PRO A 91 8.80 20.22 0.70
CA PRO A 91 8.06 21.47 0.93
C PRO A 91 7.41 21.53 2.32
N SER A 92 7.10 22.72 2.80
CA SER A 92 6.22 22.87 3.96
C SER A 92 4.80 22.38 3.64
N LEU A 93 3.97 22.25 4.68
CA LEU A 93 2.61 21.70 4.52
C LEU A 93 1.71 22.59 3.65
N ASP A 94 1.86 23.91 3.78
CA ASP A 94 1.15 24.94 3.03
C ASP A 94 1.66 25.11 1.58
N GLU A 95 2.82 24.54 1.26
CA GLU A 95 3.40 24.49 -0.09
C GLU A 95 3.03 23.21 -0.86
N LEU A 96 2.28 22.29 -0.24
CA LEU A 96 1.85 21.07 -0.92
C LEU A 96 0.89 21.39 -2.08
N SER A 97 1.05 20.62 -3.17
CA SER A 97 0.09 20.59 -4.28
C SER A 97 -1.32 20.23 -3.79
N ASP A 98 -2.35 20.89 -4.34
CA ASP A 98 -3.76 20.61 -4.06
C ASP A 98 -4.19 19.16 -4.40
N LYS A 99 -3.37 18.43 -5.18
CA LYS A 99 -3.57 17.01 -5.46
C LYS A 99 -3.26 16.12 -4.25
N VAL A 100 -2.47 16.61 -3.29
CA VAL A 100 -2.13 15.89 -2.05
C VAL A 100 -3.26 16.11 -1.04
N SER A 101 -4.10 15.09 -0.88
CA SER A 101 -5.23 15.15 0.03
C SER A 101 -4.84 14.70 1.46
N PRO A 102 -5.63 15.06 2.49
CA PRO A 102 -5.45 14.54 3.85
C PRO A 102 -5.47 13.01 3.91
N GLU A 103 -6.22 12.36 3.02
CA GLU A 103 -6.24 10.90 2.96
C GLU A 103 -4.92 10.32 2.45
N ASN A 104 -4.23 10.98 1.51
CA ASN A 104 -2.90 10.52 1.10
C ASN A 104 -1.95 10.49 2.29
N ILE A 105 -1.99 11.53 3.13
CA ILE A 105 -1.18 11.62 4.35
C ILE A 105 -1.62 10.58 5.39
N GLU A 106 -2.92 10.36 5.56
CA GLU A 106 -3.46 9.30 6.42
C GLU A 106 -2.97 7.91 5.99
N ILE A 107 -2.96 7.61 4.69
CA ILE A 107 -2.45 6.34 4.18
C ILE A 107 -0.93 6.25 4.39
N LEU A 108 -0.16 7.31 4.14
CA LEU A 108 1.27 7.33 4.45
C LEU A 108 1.56 7.00 5.92
N SER A 109 0.77 7.54 6.85
CA SER A 109 0.93 7.23 8.28
C SER A 109 0.70 5.76 8.63
N LYS A 110 -0.16 5.08 7.87
CA LYS A 110 -0.39 3.64 8.01
C LYS A 110 0.77 2.84 7.41
N LEU A 111 1.23 3.24 6.23
CA LEU A 111 2.36 2.62 5.52
C LEU A 111 3.68 2.69 6.30
N ALA A 112 3.95 3.82 6.97
CA ALA A 112 5.14 3.99 7.81
C ALA A 112 5.26 2.99 8.97
N ARG A 113 4.18 2.27 9.30
CA ARG A 113 4.18 1.28 10.39
C ARG A 113 4.58 -0.13 9.92
N VAL A 114 4.55 -0.36 8.62
CA VAL A 114 4.60 -1.70 8.00
C VAL A 114 5.64 -1.82 6.91
N MET A 115 6.10 -0.70 6.35
CA MET A 115 7.14 -0.67 5.33
C MET A 115 8.53 -0.51 5.94
N PRO A 116 9.55 -1.09 5.32
CA PRO A 116 10.94 -0.70 5.56
C PRO A 116 11.16 0.80 5.28
N ASP A 117 12.03 1.44 6.05
CA ASP A 117 12.23 2.89 6.01
C ASP A 117 12.67 3.42 4.62
N ASP A 118 13.51 2.66 3.91
CA ASP A 118 13.99 3.02 2.58
C ASP A 118 12.89 2.94 1.51
N VAL A 119 12.03 1.92 1.59
CA VAL A 119 10.87 1.76 0.71
C VAL A 119 9.82 2.82 1.02
N PHE A 120 9.52 3.04 2.30
CA PHE A 120 8.58 4.06 2.75
C PHE A 120 8.98 5.46 2.28
N ARG A 121 10.28 5.79 2.39
CA ARG A 121 10.82 7.09 1.96
C ARG A 121 10.54 7.37 0.49
N LYS A 122 10.71 6.38 -0.40
CA LYS A 122 10.44 6.52 -1.84
C LYS A 122 8.96 6.84 -2.08
N ILE A 123 8.04 6.13 -1.41
CA ILE A 123 6.60 6.36 -1.54
C ILE A 123 6.20 7.72 -0.96
N ALA A 124 6.76 8.12 0.19
CA ALA A 124 6.53 9.43 0.76
C ALA A 124 6.92 10.56 -0.20
N GLN A 125 8.08 10.44 -0.87
CA GLN A 125 8.51 11.38 -1.90
C GLN A 125 7.55 11.43 -3.09
N GLN A 126 7.07 10.28 -3.57
CA GLN A 126 6.10 10.21 -4.67
C GLN A 126 4.76 10.87 -4.32
N VAL A 127 4.27 10.68 -3.08
CA VAL A 127 3.04 11.33 -2.60
C VAL A 127 3.22 12.84 -2.56
N VAL A 128 4.31 13.33 -1.98
CA VAL A 128 4.60 14.77 -1.88
C VAL A 128 4.76 15.41 -3.26
N ALA A 129 5.43 14.71 -4.18
CA ALA A 129 5.58 15.13 -5.57
C ALA A 129 4.28 14.98 -6.41
N SER A 130 3.21 14.44 -5.83
CA SER A 130 1.94 14.15 -6.55
C SER A 130 2.13 13.23 -7.77
N THR A 131 3.12 12.34 -7.74
CA THR A 131 3.42 11.39 -8.83
C THR A 131 2.79 10.02 -8.63
N VAL A 132 2.17 9.77 -7.48
CA VAL A 132 1.35 8.59 -7.20
C VAL A 132 -0.10 9.01 -7.03
N THR A 133 -1.00 8.29 -7.67
CA THR A 133 -2.44 8.52 -7.56
C THR A 133 -2.97 8.01 -6.22
N ARG A 134 -4.13 8.52 -5.79
CA ARG A 134 -4.83 8.03 -4.60
C ARG A 134 -5.24 6.55 -4.73
N ALA A 135 -5.52 6.08 -5.94
CA ALA A 135 -5.88 4.68 -6.20
C ALA A 135 -4.68 3.76 -5.97
N GLU A 136 -3.54 4.05 -6.59
CA GLU A 136 -2.29 3.29 -6.41
C GLU A 136 -1.84 3.28 -4.94
N LEU A 137 -1.95 4.41 -4.24
CA LEU A 137 -1.59 4.48 -2.82
C LEU A 137 -2.51 3.62 -1.93
N ARG A 138 -3.79 3.52 -2.27
CA ARG A 138 -4.74 2.64 -1.58
C ARG A 138 -4.45 1.18 -1.86
N GLU A 139 -4.15 0.81 -3.10
CA GLU A 139 -3.77 -0.55 -3.48
C GLU A 139 -2.49 -0.97 -2.74
N THR A 140 -1.51 -0.07 -2.68
CA THR A 140 -0.31 -0.25 -1.87
C THR A 140 -0.64 -0.51 -0.40
N TRP A 141 -1.53 0.27 0.20
CA TRP A 141 -1.97 0.00 1.58
C TRP A 141 -2.71 -1.33 1.73
N LEU A 142 -3.55 -1.71 0.77
CA LEU A 142 -4.23 -3.01 0.79
C LEU A 142 -3.24 -4.19 0.72
N ALA A 143 -2.12 -4.01 0.01
CA ALA A 143 -1.03 -4.99 -0.04
C ALA A 143 -0.34 -5.16 1.32
N TYR A 144 -0.03 -4.05 2.02
CA TYR A 144 0.70 -4.09 3.28
C TYR A 144 -0.18 -4.24 4.54
N ARG A 145 -1.49 -4.00 4.44
CA ARG A 145 -2.42 -4.10 5.60
C ARG A 145 -2.36 -5.45 6.34
N PRO A 146 -2.24 -6.62 5.65
CA PRO A 146 -2.16 -7.92 6.32
C PRO A 146 -0.96 -8.09 7.26
N VAL A 147 0.14 -7.36 7.05
CA VAL A 147 1.36 -7.40 7.88
C VAL A 147 1.08 -7.11 9.35
N LEU A 148 0.05 -6.31 9.66
CA LEU A 148 -0.33 -6.02 11.05
C LEU A 148 -1.30 -7.02 11.65
N GLU A 149 -1.80 -8.01 10.92
CA GLU A 149 -2.73 -9.04 11.41
C GLU A 149 -4.01 -8.43 12.03
N GLY A 150 -4.46 -7.29 11.52
CA GLY A 150 -5.59 -6.56 12.09
C GLY A 150 -5.30 -5.82 13.41
N ARG A 151 -4.05 -5.82 13.90
CA ARG A 151 -3.64 -5.07 15.09
C ARG A 151 -3.84 -3.57 14.86
N THR A 152 -4.69 -2.99 15.71
CA THR A 152 -4.99 -1.56 15.71
C THR A 152 -4.68 -1.00 17.10
N ALA A 153 -4.15 0.22 17.17
CA ALA A 153 -4.01 0.92 18.44
C ALA A 153 -5.41 1.34 18.91
N ARG A 154 -6.08 0.47 19.67
CA ARG A 154 -7.38 0.77 20.27
C ARG A 154 -7.19 1.12 21.74
N GLY A 155 -7.44 2.37 22.08
CA GLY A 155 -7.36 2.87 23.46
C GLY A 155 -6.30 3.96 23.66
N LYS A 156 -6.53 4.82 24.66
CA LYS A 156 -5.62 5.91 25.01
C LYS A 156 -4.34 5.34 25.61
N GLY A 157 -3.17 5.75 25.09
CA GLY A 157 -1.86 5.32 25.59
C GLY A 157 -1.37 3.97 25.05
N VAL A 158 -2.11 3.32 24.15
CA VAL A 158 -1.67 2.08 23.51
C VAL A 158 -0.63 2.40 22.44
N ALA A 159 0.53 1.75 22.51
CA ALA A 159 1.58 1.89 21.52
C ALA A 159 1.05 1.54 20.12
N VAL A 160 1.38 2.38 19.14
CA VAL A 160 1.00 2.15 17.75
C VAL A 160 1.69 0.88 17.24
N PRO A 161 0.96 -0.17 16.82
CA PRO A 161 1.57 -1.39 16.33
C PRO A 161 2.49 -1.09 15.14
N LYS A 162 3.73 -1.53 15.23
CA LYS A 162 4.71 -1.54 14.14
C LYS A 162 5.06 -2.98 13.80
N ILE A 163 5.54 -3.19 12.59
CA ILE A 163 6.09 -4.48 12.18
C ILE A 163 7.21 -4.92 13.14
N ASN A 164 7.23 -6.20 13.47
CA ASN A 164 8.35 -6.85 14.13
C ASN A 164 9.12 -7.70 13.11
N PRO A 165 10.29 -7.28 12.62
CA PRO A 165 11.05 -8.05 11.62
C PRO A 165 11.51 -9.43 12.09
N ALA A 166 11.56 -9.67 13.41
CA ALA A 166 11.90 -10.99 13.97
C ALA A 166 10.72 -11.98 13.93
N ASP A 167 9.51 -11.51 13.61
CA ASP A 167 8.33 -12.33 13.42
C ASP A 167 8.31 -12.85 11.98
N SER A 168 8.41 -14.18 11.83
CA SER A 168 8.50 -14.83 10.52
C SER A 168 7.26 -14.58 9.66
N PHE A 169 6.07 -14.59 10.25
CA PHE A 169 4.82 -14.35 9.52
C PHE A 169 4.76 -12.91 8.99
N GLN A 170 5.12 -11.93 9.83
CA GLN A 170 5.12 -10.52 9.41
C GLN A 170 6.20 -10.24 8.37
N SER A 171 7.35 -10.91 8.49
CA SER A 171 8.41 -10.84 7.50
C SER A 171 7.96 -11.41 6.14
N GLU A 172 7.30 -12.57 6.13
CA GLU A 172 6.75 -13.18 4.90
C GLU A 172 5.65 -12.31 4.30
N SER A 173 4.70 -11.83 5.11
CA SER A 173 3.63 -10.94 4.62
C SER A 173 4.17 -9.62 4.07
N MET A 174 5.25 -9.07 4.66
CA MET A 174 5.91 -7.88 4.14
C MET A 174 6.59 -8.16 2.79
N LEU A 175 7.25 -9.32 2.66
CA LEU A 175 7.87 -9.77 1.42
C LEU A 175 6.85 -9.90 0.28
N GLU A 176 5.71 -10.53 0.56
CA GLU A 176 4.59 -10.63 -0.38
C GLU A 176 4.12 -9.25 -0.84
N ALA A 177 3.94 -8.32 0.10
CA ALA A 177 3.50 -6.96 -0.20
C ALA A 177 4.53 -6.19 -1.05
N GLN A 178 5.83 -6.36 -0.78
CA GLN A 178 6.91 -5.76 -1.57
C GLN A 178 6.91 -6.28 -3.01
N VAL A 179 6.86 -7.61 -3.20
CA VAL A 179 6.83 -8.22 -4.52
C VAL A 179 5.56 -7.82 -5.28
N PHE A 180 4.40 -7.85 -4.64
CA PHE A 180 3.15 -7.45 -5.26
C PHE A 180 3.16 -5.98 -5.72
N THR A 181 3.64 -5.08 -4.86
CA THR A 181 3.72 -3.65 -5.21
C THR A 181 4.73 -3.38 -6.33
N ALA A 182 5.84 -4.11 -6.39
CA ALA A 182 6.76 -4.08 -7.52
C ALA A 182 6.08 -4.57 -8.82
N LEU A 183 5.37 -5.69 -8.78
CA LEU A 183 4.63 -6.22 -9.94
C LEU A 183 3.55 -5.26 -10.43
N SER A 184 2.82 -4.60 -9.53
CA SER A 184 1.83 -3.57 -9.90
C SER A 184 2.51 -2.37 -10.55
N ALA A 185 3.65 -1.91 -10.03
CA ALA A 185 4.36 -0.75 -10.55
C ALA A 185 4.96 -0.96 -11.96
N ASN A 186 5.38 -2.19 -12.30
CA ASN A 186 5.94 -2.52 -13.63
C ASN A 186 4.86 -2.92 -14.65
N GLY A 187 3.59 -2.97 -14.26
CA GLY A 187 2.52 -3.44 -15.14
C GLY A 187 2.78 -4.85 -15.65
N SER A 188 2.57 -5.10 -16.94
CA SER A 188 2.72 -6.42 -17.57
C SER A 188 4.10 -6.70 -18.17
N GLU A 189 5.06 -5.77 -18.09
CA GLU A 189 6.34 -5.89 -18.80
C GLU A 189 7.11 -7.18 -18.45
N TRP A 190 7.05 -7.60 -17.19
CA TRP A 190 7.66 -8.85 -16.70
C TRP A 190 7.06 -10.12 -17.33
N THR A 191 5.88 -10.03 -17.94
CA THR A 191 5.27 -11.13 -18.70
C THR A 191 5.84 -11.25 -20.12
N GLY A 192 6.66 -10.30 -20.55
CA GLY A 192 7.11 -10.15 -21.94
C GLY A 192 6.11 -9.41 -22.84
N ILE A 193 5.03 -8.85 -22.27
CA ILE A 193 3.99 -8.12 -23.00
C ILE A 193 3.97 -6.67 -22.48
N GLU A 194 4.52 -5.72 -23.24
CA GLU A 194 4.61 -4.32 -22.81
C GLU A 194 3.27 -3.58 -22.78
N ARG A 195 2.37 -3.86 -23.75
CA ARG A 195 1.12 -3.12 -23.93
C ARG A 195 -0.07 -4.04 -24.18
N PRO A 196 -0.52 -4.79 -23.16
CA PRO A 196 -1.65 -5.69 -23.31
C PRO A 196 -2.96 -4.92 -23.46
N ASP A 197 -3.95 -5.53 -24.10
CA ASP A 197 -5.34 -5.06 -24.07
C ASP A 197 -5.91 -5.09 -22.64
N ARG A 198 -5.48 -6.06 -21.82
CA ARG A 198 -5.80 -6.13 -20.39
C ARG A 198 -4.64 -6.68 -19.56
N TYR A 199 -4.42 -6.06 -18.41
CA TYR A 199 -3.57 -6.56 -17.33
C TYR A 199 -4.27 -6.27 -16.01
N GLU A 200 -4.48 -7.30 -15.20
CA GLU A 200 -5.05 -7.19 -13.86
C GLU A 200 -4.28 -8.11 -12.93
N LEU A 201 -3.90 -7.62 -11.75
CA LEU A 201 -3.12 -8.36 -10.76
C LEU A 201 -3.91 -8.53 -9.46
N PHE A 202 -3.96 -9.76 -8.96
CA PHE A 202 -4.73 -10.14 -7.79
C PHE A 202 -3.85 -10.89 -6.78
N MET A 203 -3.80 -10.45 -5.51
CA MET A 203 -3.17 -11.25 -4.44
C MET A 203 -4.05 -12.40 -4.00
N HIS A 204 -3.49 -13.42 -3.34
CA HIS A 204 -4.21 -14.46 -2.57
C HIS A 204 -5.44 -15.01 -3.30
N VAL A 205 -5.21 -15.69 -4.42
CA VAL A 205 -6.28 -16.28 -5.25
C VAL A 205 -6.31 -17.78 -5.06
N SER A 206 -7.41 -18.29 -4.52
CA SER A 206 -7.66 -19.73 -4.42
C SER A 206 -8.48 -20.18 -5.62
N PRO A 207 -7.98 -21.12 -6.46
CA PRO A 207 -8.82 -21.75 -7.47
C PRO A 207 -10.00 -22.48 -6.82
N GLU A 208 -11.12 -22.55 -7.54
CA GLU A 208 -12.16 -23.50 -7.15
C GLU A 208 -11.63 -24.93 -7.29
N PRO A 209 -11.76 -25.80 -6.28
CA PRO A 209 -11.23 -27.15 -6.39
C PRO A 209 -12.04 -27.93 -7.44
N PRO A 210 -11.39 -28.64 -8.38
CA PRO A 210 -12.09 -29.64 -9.17
C PRO A 210 -12.70 -30.68 -8.23
N LEU A 211 -13.84 -31.29 -8.62
CA LEU A 211 -14.68 -32.16 -7.79
C LEU A 211 -13.94 -33.27 -7.01
N ASN A 212 -12.72 -33.64 -7.42
CA ASN A 212 -11.90 -34.69 -6.81
C ASN A 212 -10.56 -34.19 -6.20
N ALA A 213 -10.30 -32.89 -6.15
CA ALA A 213 -9.06 -32.34 -5.60
C ALA A 213 -9.08 -32.35 -4.07
N ARG A 214 -8.20 -33.14 -3.45
CA ARG A 214 -8.14 -33.32 -1.99
C ARG A 214 -7.54 -32.15 -1.22
N GLN A 215 -6.83 -31.23 -1.86
CA GLN A 215 -6.15 -30.14 -1.17
C GLN A 215 -6.33 -28.81 -1.89
N ARG A 216 -6.89 -27.85 -1.15
CA ARG A 216 -6.93 -26.44 -1.53
C ARG A 216 -5.53 -25.84 -1.40
N PHE A 217 -5.25 -24.87 -2.26
CA PHE A 217 -4.09 -24.01 -2.17
C PHE A 217 -4.48 -22.61 -2.66
N THR A 218 -3.63 -21.65 -2.38
CA THR A 218 -3.81 -20.26 -2.76
C THR A 218 -2.55 -19.83 -3.50
N PHE A 219 -2.72 -19.15 -4.62
CA PHE A 219 -1.63 -18.42 -5.26
C PHE A 219 -1.41 -17.11 -4.51
N ASP A 220 -0.15 -16.79 -4.22
CA ASP A 220 0.20 -15.52 -3.57
C ASP A 220 -0.19 -14.33 -4.45
N ALA A 221 0.01 -14.46 -5.77
CA ALA A 221 -0.57 -13.56 -6.75
C ALA A 221 -0.94 -14.25 -8.07
N VAL A 222 -1.86 -13.65 -8.80
CA VAL A 222 -2.26 -14.06 -10.15
C VAL A 222 -2.40 -12.83 -11.03
N ALA A 223 -1.73 -12.84 -12.19
CA ALA A 223 -1.96 -11.85 -13.22
C ALA A 223 -2.83 -12.43 -14.34
N ALA A 224 -3.88 -11.70 -14.72
CA ALA A 224 -4.70 -12.00 -15.88
C ALA A 224 -4.28 -11.07 -17.02
N VAL A 225 -3.77 -11.64 -18.11
CA VAL A 225 -3.17 -10.89 -19.21
C VAL A 225 -3.81 -11.26 -20.53
N ARG A 226 -4.27 -10.26 -21.27
CA ARG A 226 -4.72 -10.41 -22.66
C ARG A 226 -3.87 -9.52 -23.55
N ALA A 227 -3.03 -10.12 -24.38
CA ALA A 227 -2.07 -9.40 -25.22
C ALA A 227 -2.76 -8.40 -26.18
N HIS A 228 -3.84 -8.82 -26.83
CA HIS A 228 -4.63 -7.98 -27.74
C HIS A 228 -6.09 -8.49 -27.77
N LYS A 229 -7.03 -7.70 -28.34
CA LYS A 229 -8.48 -7.96 -28.25
C LYS A 229 -8.94 -9.37 -28.66
N SER A 230 -8.31 -9.97 -29.67
CA SER A 230 -8.62 -11.33 -30.14
C SER A 230 -7.80 -12.43 -29.48
N ALA A 231 -6.82 -12.10 -28.64
CA ALA A 231 -6.02 -13.08 -27.92
C ALA A 231 -6.85 -13.72 -26.79
N PRO A 232 -6.61 -15.01 -26.47
CA PRO A 232 -7.15 -15.59 -25.25
C PRO A 232 -6.62 -14.84 -24.02
N LEU A 233 -7.42 -14.83 -22.95
CA LEU A 233 -6.94 -14.42 -21.64
C LEU A 233 -5.98 -15.50 -21.14
N THR A 234 -4.81 -15.09 -20.67
CA THR A 234 -3.80 -15.97 -20.07
C THR A 234 -3.62 -15.64 -18.60
N PHE A 235 -3.32 -16.65 -17.80
CA PHE A 235 -3.11 -16.52 -16.37
C PHE A 235 -1.66 -16.81 -15.99
N HIS A 236 -1.07 -15.88 -15.26
CA HIS A 236 0.26 -16.02 -14.67
C HIS A 236 0.08 -16.25 -13.17
N GLY A 237 0.31 -17.49 -12.71
CA GLY A 237 0.36 -17.81 -11.28
C GLY A 237 1.71 -17.41 -10.70
N ILE A 238 1.72 -16.80 -9.51
CA ILE A 238 2.94 -16.32 -8.85
C ILE A 238 2.95 -16.84 -7.42
N GLU A 239 4.04 -17.52 -7.08
CA GLU A 239 4.39 -17.92 -5.73
C GLU A 239 5.53 -17.03 -5.23
N ILE A 240 5.37 -16.44 -4.05
CA ILE A 240 6.32 -15.51 -3.46
C ILE A 240 7.09 -16.24 -2.35
N LYS A 241 8.41 -16.34 -2.51
CA LYS A 241 9.29 -17.04 -1.56
C LYS A 241 10.39 -16.13 -1.03
N GLY A 242 10.68 -16.28 0.26
CA GLY A 242 11.87 -15.71 0.88
C GLY A 242 13.15 -16.27 0.25
N SER A 243 14.24 -15.52 0.37
CA SER A 243 15.52 -15.76 -0.31
C SER A 243 16.25 -17.07 0.05
N TYR A 244 15.76 -17.84 1.03
CA TYR A 244 16.49 -18.98 1.61
C TYR A 244 15.78 -20.34 1.53
N LEU A 245 14.55 -20.43 1.00
CA LEU A 245 13.73 -21.63 1.18
C LEU A 245 12.98 -22.03 -0.10
N ILE A 246 13.70 -22.64 -1.04
CA ILE A 246 13.07 -23.52 -2.03
C ILE A 246 13.34 -24.95 -1.59
N SER A 247 12.31 -25.59 -1.07
CA SER A 247 12.37 -26.96 -0.56
C SER A 247 11.63 -27.92 -1.50
N ARG A 248 11.70 -29.22 -1.19
CA ARG A 248 10.87 -30.22 -1.88
C ARG A 248 9.37 -29.92 -1.82
N SER A 249 8.88 -29.34 -0.71
CA SER A 249 7.46 -28.96 -0.63
C SER A 249 7.11 -27.78 -1.55
N THR A 250 8.07 -26.90 -1.84
CA THR A 250 7.91 -25.87 -2.88
C THR A 250 7.75 -26.50 -4.24
N TYR A 251 8.60 -27.47 -4.60
CA TYR A 251 8.48 -28.20 -5.87
C TYR A 251 7.10 -28.87 -6.00
N GLU A 252 6.66 -29.60 -4.97
CA GLU A 252 5.36 -30.28 -4.96
C GLU A 252 4.18 -29.29 -5.07
N LEU A 253 4.30 -28.09 -4.50
CA LEU A 253 3.31 -27.03 -4.66
C LEU A 253 3.27 -26.49 -6.10
N LEU A 254 4.44 -26.20 -6.70
CA LEU A 254 4.55 -25.67 -8.05
C LEU A 254 3.99 -26.64 -9.10
N GLU A 255 4.28 -27.94 -8.97
CA GLU A 255 3.71 -28.97 -9.83
C GLU A 255 2.18 -29.03 -9.71
N ARG A 256 1.64 -28.88 -8.49
CA ARG A 256 0.18 -28.84 -8.26
C ARG A 256 -0.48 -27.57 -8.81
N GLN A 257 0.22 -26.45 -8.80
CA GLN A 257 -0.27 -25.15 -9.28
C GLN A 257 -0.20 -25.05 -10.82
N THR A 258 0.79 -25.69 -11.45
CA THR A 258 1.06 -25.60 -12.90
C THR A 258 -0.19 -25.82 -13.77
N PRO A 259 -1.06 -26.81 -13.50
CA PRO A 259 -2.28 -27.01 -14.30
C PRO A 259 -3.27 -25.85 -14.30
N PHE A 260 -3.24 -24.97 -13.28
CA PHE A 260 -4.24 -23.92 -13.11
C PHE A 260 -3.89 -22.61 -13.81
N CYS A 261 -2.69 -22.45 -14.34
CA CYS A 261 -2.21 -21.24 -14.98
C CYS A 261 -1.48 -21.55 -16.29
N ASP A 262 -1.41 -20.58 -17.20
CA ASP A 262 -0.65 -20.68 -18.43
C ASP A 262 0.85 -20.60 -18.17
N PHE A 263 1.23 -19.74 -17.23
CA PHE A 263 2.61 -19.49 -16.83
C PHE A 263 2.70 -19.48 -15.32
N LEU A 264 3.66 -20.20 -14.77
CA LEU A 264 3.91 -20.22 -13.32
C LEU A 264 5.23 -19.52 -13.03
N TRP A 265 5.27 -18.74 -11.95
CA TRP A 265 6.40 -17.94 -11.56
C TRP A 265 6.72 -18.13 -10.08
N VAL A 266 8.01 -18.13 -9.76
CA VAL A 266 8.52 -17.88 -8.41
C VAL A 266 9.08 -16.47 -8.37
N ALA A 267 8.62 -15.67 -7.42
CA ALA A 267 9.10 -14.33 -7.17
C ALA A 267 9.74 -14.25 -5.77
N THR A 268 10.82 -13.50 -5.65
CA THR A 268 11.52 -13.28 -4.37
C THR A 268 11.95 -11.82 -4.24
N HIS A 269 12.41 -11.40 -3.06
CA HIS A 269 12.91 -10.05 -2.81
C HIS A 269 14.40 -10.07 -2.42
N GLY A 270 15.16 -9.10 -2.93
CA GLY A 270 16.56 -8.88 -2.57
C GLY A 270 17.57 -9.68 -3.39
N ARG A 271 18.87 -9.47 -3.10
CA ARG A 271 19.98 -10.16 -3.77
C ARG A 271 20.03 -11.61 -3.31
N THR A 272 19.65 -12.52 -4.18
CA THR A 272 19.78 -13.95 -3.94
C THR A 272 21.23 -14.36 -4.11
N SER A 273 21.90 -14.61 -2.98
CA SER A 273 23.08 -15.48 -2.97
C SER A 273 22.58 -16.87 -3.33
N GLU A 274 22.76 -17.27 -4.59
CA GLU A 274 22.50 -18.61 -5.11
C GLU A 274 21.21 -19.22 -4.55
N LEU A 275 20.05 -18.78 -5.05
CA LEU A 275 18.84 -19.59 -4.93
C LEU A 275 19.21 -21.02 -5.30
N SER A 276 18.71 -22.01 -4.55
CA SER A 276 18.68 -23.40 -4.97
C SER A 276 17.73 -23.54 -6.18
N MET A 277 18.11 -22.93 -7.30
CA MET A 277 17.40 -22.91 -8.58
C MET A 277 17.21 -24.33 -9.13
N GLU A 278 18.06 -25.27 -8.69
CA GLU A 278 17.98 -26.69 -9.01
C GLU A 278 16.63 -27.32 -8.62
N CYS A 279 15.92 -26.76 -7.63
CA CYS A 279 14.63 -27.28 -7.19
C CYS A 279 13.42 -26.60 -7.84
N ILE A 280 13.62 -25.66 -8.78
CA ILE A 280 12.50 -25.02 -9.51
C ILE A 280 12.37 -25.67 -10.90
N PRO A 281 11.21 -26.24 -11.25
CA PRO A 281 11.00 -26.84 -12.58
C PRO A 281 11.38 -25.87 -13.71
N GLU A 282 11.94 -26.39 -14.81
CA GLU A 282 12.45 -25.55 -15.92
C GLU A 282 11.40 -24.64 -16.55
N HIS A 283 10.13 -25.08 -16.59
CA HIS A 283 9.02 -24.29 -17.14
C HIS A 283 8.58 -23.14 -16.22
N VAL A 284 8.96 -23.17 -14.94
CA VAL A 284 8.58 -22.13 -13.98
C VAL A 284 9.55 -20.95 -14.10
N GLY A 285 9.00 -19.77 -14.33
CA GLY A 285 9.75 -18.52 -14.43
C GLY A 285 10.27 -18.09 -13.07
N LEU A 286 11.36 -17.32 -13.07
CA LEU A 286 12.01 -16.80 -11.87
C LEU A 286 12.19 -15.29 -12.01
N MET A 287 11.75 -14.56 -10.98
CA MET A 287 11.90 -13.11 -10.90
C MET A 287 12.36 -12.65 -9.52
N ILE A 288 13.05 -11.52 -9.50
CA ILE A 288 13.52 -10.85 -8.29
C ILE A 288 12.92 -9.45 -8.25
N ALA A 289 12.26 -9.12 -7.15
CA ALA A 289 11.80 -7.78 -6.84
C ALA A 289 12.87 -7.02 -6.05
N ASP A 290 13.26 -5.85 -6.53
CA ASP A 290 14.11 -4.90 -5.81
C ASP A 290 13.46 -3.52 -5.80
N GLY A 291 13.00 -3.09 -4.62
CA GLY A 291 12.13 -1.92 -4.47
C GLY A 291 10.88 -2.04 -5.36
N ASN A 292 10.75 -1.13 -6.33
CA ASN A 292 9.66 -1.12 -7.31
C ASN A 292 10.06 -1.72 -8.66
N SER A 293 11.20 -2.40 -8.77
CA SER A 293 11.67 -3.01 -10.02
C SER A 293 11.50 -4.52 -9.98
N ILE A 294 11.21 -5.11 -11.13
CA ILE A 294 11.16 -6.57 -11.33
C ILE A 294 12.25 -6.94 -12.33
N GLN A 295 13.16 -7.81 -11.91
CA GLN A 295 14.13 -8.43 -12.80
C GLN A 295 13.69 -9.87 -13.10
N VAL A 296 13.44 -10.16 -14.37
CA VAL A 296 13.21 -11.54 -14.83
C VAL A 296 14.56 -12.23 -15.02
N ILE A 297 14.81 -13.26 -14.22
CA ILE A 297 16.04 -14.09 -14.29
C ILE A 297 15.85 -15.22 -15.31
N ARG A 298 14.68 -15.84 -15.29
CA ARG A 298 14.26 -16.88 -16.23
C ARG A 298 12.80 -16.63 -16.62
N PRO A 299 12.47 -16.49 -17.91
CA PRO A 299 11.06 -16.36 -18.31
C PRO A 299 10.32 -17.68 -18.06
N ALA A 300 9.05 -17.59 -17.65
CA ALA A 300 8.20 -18.77 -17.57
C ALA A 300 7.89 -19.33 -18.95
N GLN A 301 7.70 -20.63 -19.02
CA GLN A 301 7.32 -21.35 -20.24
C GLN A 301 6.09 -22.22 -19.94
N ARG A 302 5.36 -22.58 -20.99
CA ARG A 302 4.28 -23.56 -20.87
C ARG A 302 4.88 -24.96 -20.79
N SER A 303 4.39 -25.77 -19.86
CA SER A 303 4.61 -27.21 -19.85
C SER A 303 3.42 -27.93 -20.51
N GLN A 304 3.54 -29.26 -20.68
CA GLN A 304 2.41 -30.08 -21.15
C GLN A 304 1.21 -30.06 -20.20
N GLN A 305 1.40 -29.65 -18.94
CA GLN A 305 0.33 -29.60 -17.95
C GLN A 305 -0.27 -28.20 -17.82
N SER A 306 0.41 -27.16 -18.30
CA SER A 306 0.00 -25.77 -18.14
C SER A 306 -1.42 -25.52 -18.67
N GLY A 307 -2.23 -24.84 -17.85
CA GLY A 307 -3.51 -24.28 -18.25
C GLY A 307 -4.68 -25.26 -18.39
N HIS A 308 -4.52 -26.53 -18.06
CA HIS A 308 -5.61 -27.54 -18.08
C HIS A 308 -6.82 -27.19 -17.19
N TYR A 309 -6.59 -26.43 -16.11
CA TYR A 309 -7.60 -26.04 -15.13
C TYR A 309 -7.71 -24.51 -14.97
N THR A 310 -7.35 -23.73 -15.99
CA THR A 310 -7.50 -22.26 -15.98
C THR A 310 -8.94 -21.81 -15.71
N GLY A 311 -9.95 -22.59 -16.11
CA GLY A 311 -11.35 -22.31 -15.79
C GLY A 311 -11.66 -22.30 -14.30
N GLU A 312 -11.00 -23.16 -13.52
CA GLU A 312 -11.16 -23.19 -12.05
C GLU A 312 -10.46 -22.01 -11.36
N LEU A 313 -9.30 -21.59 -11.90
CA LEU A 313 -8.65 -20.36 -11.47
C LEU A 313 -9.51 -19.13 -11.77
N ALA A 314 -10.11 -19.08 -12.96
CA ALA A 314 -11.01 -18.01 -13.36
C ALA A 314 -12.24 -17.90 -12.44
N LYS A 315 -12.83 -19.03 -12.01
CA LYS A 315 -13.91 -19.02 -11.00
C LYS A 315 -13.43 -18.44 -9.67
N GLY A 316 -12.24 -18.85 -9.19
CA GLY A 316 -11.63 -18.30 -7.98
C GLY A 316 -11.42 -16.78 -8.06
N LEU A 317 -10.98 -16.27 -9.21
CA LEU A 317 -10.88 -14.83 -9.48
C LEU A 317 -12.25 -14.14 -9.44
N LEU A 318 -13.29 -14.72 -10.04
CA LEU A 318 -14.64 -14.16 -9.99
C LEU A 318 -15.18 -14.08 -8.56
N VAL A 319 -15.01 -15.13 -7.76
CA VAL A 319 -15.38 -15.12 -6.33
C VAL A 319 -14.68 -13.97 -5.61
N LYS A 320 -13.38 -13.79 -5.86
CA LYS A 320 -12.61 -12.71 -5.25
C LYS A 320 -13.08 -11.31 -5.67
N VAL A 321 -13.43 -11.14 -6.94
CA VAL A 321 -13.95 -9.86 -7.46
C VAL A 321 -15.31 -9.54 -6.86
N PHE A 322 -16.21 -10.51 -6.73
CA PHE A 322 -17.54 -10.31 -6.14
C PHE A 322 -17.54 -10.17 -4.61
N ALA A 323 -16.46 -10.58 -3.94
CA ALA A 323 -16.30 -10.42 -2.49
C ALA A 323 -15.72 -9.05 -2.07
N ARG A 324 -15.27 -8.23 -3.02
CA ARG A 324 -14.79 -6.85 -2.78
C ARG A 324 -15.95 -5.86 -2.74
#